data_AF-A0A7V6Z2Z3-F1
#
_entry.id   AF-A0A7V6Z2Z3-F1
#
_cell.length_a   1.000
_cell.length_b   1.000
_cell.length_c   1.000
_cell.angle_alpha   90.00
_cell.angle_beta   90.00
_cell.angle_gamma   90.00
#
_symmetry.space_group_name_H-M   'P 1'
#
loop_
_entity.id
_entity.type
_entity.pdbx_description
1 polymer ?
#
loop_
_entity_poly.entity_id
_entity_poly.type
_entity_poly.pdbx_seq_one_letter_code
_entity_poly.pdbx_strand_id
1 'polypeptide(L)'
;MATQQIHFRQLVERSGNPEIVTLWTTPERNREFMKAVKENRVLTIVQEPASARKDFGRIGFHRNAHASYLVFPKSLPSAPKSRVIGIRYDLVRQSMPRDPVSPAMRPPRKRPVRRRPATREFDVIIRRTATLETCVRVPARNEAQARREALATIRRQPMDLSKAVFHDEIKSVE
;
A
#
# COMPACT_ATOMS: atom_id res chain seq x y z
N MET A 1 -9.37 -3.37 50.59
CA MET A 1 -10.67 -2.93 50.02
C MET A 1 -10.95 -3.77 48.79
N ALA A 2 -11.99 -4.63 48.81
CA ALA A 2 -12.24 -5.59 47.73
C ALA A 2 -12.78 -4.90 46.47
N THR A 3 -12.19 -5.19 45.31
CA THR A 3 -12.68 -4.72 44.01
C THR A 3 -13.79 -5.66 43.55
N GLN A 4 -15.03 -5.17 43.51
CA GLN A 4 -16.16 -5.95 43.01
C GLN A 4 -15.97 -6.23 41.51
N GLN A 5 -16.01 -7.51 41.13
CA GLN A 5 -15.93 -7.92 39.73
C GLN A 5 -17.34 -8.19 39.20
N ILE A 6 -17.65 -7.62 38.03
CA ILE A 6 -18.94 -7.83 37.35
C ILE A 6 -18.63 -8.38 35.96
N HIS A 7 -19.31 -9.45 35.56
CA HIS A 7 -19.13 -9.99 34.21
C HIS A 7 -19.86 -9.12 33.18
N PHE A 8 -19.21 -8.86 32.05
CA PHE A 8 -19.79 -8.07 30.96
C PHE A 8 -21.15 -8.63 30.49
N ARG A 9 -21.26 -9.96 30.40
CA ARG A 9 -22.52 -10.64 30.03
C ARG A 9 -23.69 -10.25 30.94
N GLN A 10 -23.46 -10.17 32.25
CA GLN A 10 -24.49 -9.77 33.22
C GLN A 10 -24.93 -8.31 33.03
N LEU A 11 -24.00 -7.43 32.64
CA LEU A 11 -24.34 -6.04 32.31
C LEU A 11 -25.20 -5.95 31.06
N VAL A 12 -24.87 -6.73 30.02
CA VAL A 12 -25.65 -6.78 28.77
C VAL A 12 -27.05 -7.34 29.03
N GLU A 13 -27.17 -8.43 29.81
CA GLU A 13 -28.47 -9.02 30.15
C GLU A 13 -29.39 -8.04 30.90
N ARG A 14 -28.83 -7.21 31.78
CA ARG A 14 -29.60 -6.21 32.55
C ARG A 14 -29.87 -4.92 31.78
N SER A 15 -28.86 -4.43 31.08
CA SER A 15 -28.83 -3.06 30.55
C SER A 15 -29.00 -2.99 29.03
N GLY A 16 -29.09 -4.15 28.36
CA GLY A 16 -29.19 -4.30 26.92
C GLY A 16 -27.84 -4.33 26.19
N ASN A 17 -27.87 -4.62 24.90
CA ASN A 17 -26.67 -4.62 24.05
C ASN A 17 -26.13 -3.19 23.89
N PRO A 18 -24.88 -2.93 24.27
CA PRO A 18 -24.29 -1.61 24.13
C PRO A 18 -23.87 -1.32 22.69
N GLU A 19 -23.74 -0.04 22.37
CA GLU A 19 -23.18 0.45 21.11
C GLU A 19 -21.78 1.02 21.33
N ILE A 20 -20.86 0.79 20.39
CA ILE A 20 -19.53 1.41 20.41
C ILE A 20 -19.66 2.86 19.95
N VAL A 21 -19.16 3.77 20.77
CA VAL A 21 -19.07 5.19 20.42
C VAL A 21 -17.61 5.58 20.24
N THR A 22 -17.25 5.94 19.00
CA THR A 22 -15.95 6.52 18.69
C THR A 22 -16.04 8.05 18.80
N LEU A 23 -15.31 8.61 19.76
CA LEU A 23 -15.27 10.06 20.00
C LEU A 23 -14.25 10.71 19.05
N TRP A 24 -14.67 10.99 17.80
CA TRP A 24 -13.85 11.72 16.80
C TRP A 24 -13.74 13.23 17.09
N THR A 25 -14.45 13.72 18.09
CA THR A 25 -14.45 15.11 18.59
C THR A 25 -14.33 15.10 20.11
N THR A 26 -14.01 16.26 20.70
CA THR A 26 -13.96 16.37 22.17
C THR A 26 -15.28 15.89 22.79
N PRO A 27 -15.22 15.04 23.86
CA PRO A 27 -16.42 14.43 24.45
C PRO A 27 -17.46 15.46 24.86
N GLU A 28 -17.02 16.63 25.32
CA GLU A 28 -17.87 17.76 25.72
C GLU A 28 -18.73 18.32 24.58
N ARG A 29 -18.26 18.22 23.33
CA ARG A 29 -19.02 18.67 22.15
C ARG A 29 -20.05 17.65 21.70
N ASN A 30 -19.93 16.39 22.12
CA ASN A 30 -20.91 15.35 21.80
C ASN A 30 -22.03 15.35 22.85
N ARG A 31 -23.12 16.06 22.56
CA ARG A 31 -24.30 16.18 23.43
C ARG A 31 -24.93 14.83 23.77
N GLU A 32 -25.03 13.93 22.81
CA GLU A 32 -25.64 12.61 23.00
C GLU A 32 -24.82 11.74 23.96
N PHE A 33 -23.50 11.74 23.76
CA PHE A 33 -22.58 11.04 24.64
C PHE A 33 -22.62 11.61 26.06
N MET A 34 -22.56 12.93 26.22
CA MET A 34 -22.61 13.55 27.55
C MET A 34 -23.94 13.31 28.26
N LYS A 35 -25.06 13.18 27.53
CA LYS A 35 -26.34 12.75 28.09
C LYS A 35 -26.24 11.32 28.63
N ALA A 36 -25.67 10.40 27.86
CA ALA A 36 -25.45 9.02 28.31
C ALA A 36 -24.52 8.94 29.54
N VAL A 37 -23.50 9.81 29.64
CA VAL A 37 -22.64 9.92 30.82
C VAL A 37 -23.46 10.32 32.05
N LYS A 38 -24.30 11.36 31.92
CA LYS A 38 -25.17 11.84 33.01
C LYS A 38 -26.18 10.79 33.48
N GLU A 39 -26.68 9.98 32.56
CA GLU A 39 -27.65 8.90 32.84
C GLU A 39 -26.98 7.59 33.32
N ASN A 40 -25.67 7.62 33.60
CA ASN A 40 -24.87 6.45 34.00
C ASN A 40 -24.99 5.27 33.02
N ARG A 41 -24.98 5.56 31.71
CA ARG A 41 -25.11 4.56 30.63
C ARG A 41 -23.79 4.22 29.94
N VAL A 42 -22.68 4.80 30.39
CA VAL A 42 -21.37 4.65 29.74
C VAL A 42 -20.49 3.65 30.49
N LEU A 43 -19.89 2.74 29.73
CA LEU A 43 -18.81 1.87 30.19
C LEU A 43 -17.53 2.23 29.44
N THR A 44 -16.45 2.51 30.18
CA THR A 44 -15.13 2.73 29.61
C THR A 44 -14.35 1.41 29.61
N ILE A 45 -14.00 0.89 28.44
CA ILE A 45 -13.09 -0.24 28.29
C ILE A 45 -11.68 0.31 28.27
N VAL A 46 -10.82 -0.19 29.16
CA VAL A 46 -9.38 0.09 29.16
C VAL A 46 -8.68 -1.06 28.46
N GLN A 47 -8.00 -0.73 27.36
CA GLN A 47 -7.18 -1.64 26.60
C GLN A 47 -5.72 -1.30 26.90
N GLU A 48 -4.92 -2.27 27.31
CA GLU A 48 -3.48 -2.08 27.58
C GLU A 48 -2.69 -2.71 26.43
N PRO A 49 -2.48 -2.00 25.29
CA PRO A 49 -1.92 -2.62 24.08
C PRO A 49 -0.49 -3.16 24.25
N ALA A 50 0.26 -2.65 25.23
CA ALA A 50 1.62 -3.10 25.54
C ALA A 50 1.69 -4.24 26.58
N SER A 51 0.56 -4.73 27.09
CA SER A 51 0.52 -5.75 28.13
C SER A 51 -0.27 -6.98 27.68
N ALA A 52 0.14 -8.18 28.11
CA ALA A 52 -0.63 -9.42 27.92
C ALA A 52 -1.90 -9.50 28.79
N ARG A 53 -2.27 -8.40 29.46
CA ARG A 53 -3.43 -8.32 30.34
C ARG A 53 -4.71 -8.21 29.52
N LYS A 54 -5.73 -8.94 29.92
CA LYS A 54 -7.05 -8.88 29.30
C LYS A 54 -7.70 -7.51 29.52
N ASP A 55 -8.42 -7.05 28.49
CA ASP A 55 -9.26 -5.86 28.55
C ASP A 55 -10.22 -5.90 29.74
N PHE A 56 -10.39 -4.75 30.38
CA PHE A 56 -11.34 -4.60 31.48
C PHE A 56 -12.12 -3.30 31.36
N GLY A 57 -13.36 -3.32 31.83
CA GLY A 57 -14.23 -2.16 31.83
C GLY A 57 -14.31 -1.47 33.20
N ARG A 58 -14.59 -0.17 33.17
CA ARG A 58 -14.93 0.66 34.33
C ARG A 58 -16.23 1.40 34.03
N ILE A 59 -17.21 1.29 34.92
CA ILE A 59 -18.49 1.99 34.78
C ILE A 59 -18.25 3.50 34.91
N GLY A 60 -18.91 4.26 34.04
CA GLY A 60 -18.73 5.70 33.90
C GLY A 60 -17.74 6.08 32.80
N PHE A 61 -17.60 7.39 32.61
CA PHE A 61 -16.68 7.97 31.65
C PHE A 61 -15.32 8.25 32.30
N HIS A 62 -14.29 7.56 31.83
CA HIS A 62 -12.90 7.76 32.25
C HIS A 62 -12.04 8.11 31.02
N ARG A 63 -11.29 9.21 31.08
CA ARG A 63 -10.41 9.63 29.99
C ARG A 63 -9.08 8.90 30.10
N ASN A 64 -8.88 7.88 29.28
CA ASN A 64 -7.59 7.16 29.15
C ASN A 64 -7.15 7.18 27.68
N ALA A 65 -5.84 7.15 27.43
CA ALA A 65 -5.27 7.19 26.07
C ALA A 65 -5.69 5.99 25.19
N HIS A 66 -5.95 4.84 25.82
CA HIS A 66 -6.36 3.60 25.15
C HIS A 66 -7.72 3.13 25.68
N ALA A 67 -8.69 4.04 25.70
CA ALA A 67 -10.05 3.74 26.10
C ALA A 67 -11.02 3.67 24.92
N SER A 68 -11.86 2.64 24.94
CA SER A 68 -13.04 2.53 24.09
C SER A 68 -14.30 2.76 24.92
N TYR A 69 -15.30 3.44 24.38
CA TYR A 69 -16.54 3.75 25.10
C TYR A 69 -17.71 2.96 24.56
N LEU A 70 -18.42 2.30 25.47
CA LEU A 70 -19.66 1.59 25.20
C LEU A 70 -20.83 2.35 25.83
N VAL A 71 -21.87 2.61 25.05
CA VAL A 71 -23.10 3.24 25.52
C VAL A 71 -24.20 2.19 25.59
N PHE A 72 -24.73 1.97 26.78
CA PHE A 72 -25.84 1.06 27.01
C PHE A 72 -27.19 1.77 26.76
N PRO A 73 -28.22 1.05 26.28
CA PRO A 73 -29.54 1.63 26.15
C PRO A 73 -30.14 1.99 27.51
N LYS A 74 -29.87 1.20 28.56
CA LYS A 74 -30.32 1.45 29.94
C LYS A 74 -29.15 1.83 30.87
N SER A 75 -29.49 2.39 32.04
CA SER A 75 -28.54 2.76 33.10
C SER A 75 -27.80 1.54 33.65
N LEU A 76 -26.50 1.67 33.84
CA LEU A 76 -25.66 0.68 34.47
C LEU A 76 -25.84 0.72 35.99
N PRO A 77 -25.58 -0.40 36.70
CA PRO A 77 -25.60 -0.42 38.16
C PRO A 77 -24.56 0.56 38.71
N SER A 78 -24.96 1.38 39.67
CA SER A 78 -24.05 2.27 40.39
C SER A 78 -23.19 1.41 41.32
N ALA A 79 -22.00 1.06 40.85
CA ALA A 79 -21.10 0.15 41.56
C ALA A 79 -19.73 0.83 41.66
N PRO A 80 -19.51 1.68 42.69
CA PRO A 80 -18.27 2.43 42.82
C PRO A 80 -17.07 1.47 42.86
N LYS A 81 -16.05 1.76 42.04
CA LYS A 81 -14.81 0.96 41.92
C LYS A 81 -15.01 -0.48 41.41
N SER A 82 -16.11 -0.79 40.72
CA SER A 82 -16.29 -2.10 40.12
C SER A 82 -15.48 -2.27 38.84
N ARG A 83 -14.91 -3.47 38.67
CA ARG A 83 -14.17 -3.88 37.47
C ARG A 83 -15.03 -4.81 36.63
N VAL A 84 -15.27 -4.44 35.39
CA VAL A 84 -16.00 -5.28 34.44
C VAL A 84 -15.02 -6.19 33.72
N ILE A 85 -15.26 -7.50 33.80
CA ILE A 85 -14.36 -8.52 33.27
C ILE A 85 -15.03 -9.35 32.17
N GLY A 86 -14.20 -9.96 31.32
CA GLY A 86 -14.66 -10.83 30.24
C GLY A 86 -15.47 -10.08 29.19
N ILE A 87 -14.93 -8.96 28.69
CA ILE A 87 -15.53 -8.16 27.62
C ILE A 87 -15.72 -9.06 26.39
N ARG A 88 -16.97 -9.20 25.93
CA ARG A 88 -17.33 -9.96 24.72
C ARG A 88 -17.83 -8.99 23.66
N TYR A 89 -16.99 -8.72 22.66
CA TYR A 89 -17.31 -7.78 21.59
C TYR A 89 -18.49 -8.27 20.72
N ASP A 90 -18.76 -9.58 20.69
CA ASP A 90 -19.90 -10.16 19.95
C ASP A 90 -21.28 -9.71 20.50
N LEU A 91 -21.34 -9.28 21.76
CA LEU A 91 -22.59 -8.82 22.38
C LEU A 91 -22.82 -7.31 22.17
N VAL A 92 -21.90 -6.63 21.51
CA VAL A 92 -22.01 -5.21 21.19
C VAL A 92 -22.82 -5.06 19.91
N ARG A 93 -23.79 -4.15 19.91
CA ARG A 93 -24.59 -3.83 18.73
C ARG A 93 -23.70 -3.15 17.70
N GLN A 94 -23.56 -3.78 16.53
CA GLN A 94 -22.94 -3.16 15.38
C GLN A 94 -23.90 -2.10 14.83
N SER A 95 -23.46 -0.84 14.76
CA SER A 95 -24.20 0.17 14.02
C SER A 95 -24.14 -0.21 12.55
N MET A 96 -25.29 -0.56 11.97
CA MET A 96 -25.38 -0.71 10.52
C MET A 96 -24.97 0.64 9.91
N PRO A 97 -24.07 0.65 8.91
CA PRO A 97 -23.75 1.86 8.18
C PRO A 97 -25.05 2.54 7.76
N ARG A 98 -25.24 3.79 8.19
CA ARG A 98 -26.41 4.58 7.85
C ARG A 98 -26.31 4.88 6.36
N ASP A 99 -27.11 4.11 5.62
CA ASP A 99 -27.14 4.00 4.17
C ASP A 99 -25.86 3.45 3.53
N PRO A 100 -25.95 2.53 2.55
CA PRO A 100 -24.87 2.44 1.59
C PRO A 100 -24.72 3.86 1.03
N VAL A 101 -23.48 4.37 1.01
CA VAL A 101 -23.16 5.51 0.16
C VAL A 101 -23.55 5.05 -1.23
N SER A 102 -24.79 5.32 -1.65
CA SER A 102 -25.18 5.25 -3.04
C SER A 102 -24.12 6.08 -3.71
N PRO A 103 -23.30 5.50 -4.60
CA PRO A 103 -22.25 6.27 -5.23
C PRO A 103 -23.00 7.41 -5.92
N ALA A 104 -22.93 8.61 -5.31
CA ALA A 104 -23.42 9.82 -5.92
C ALA A 104 -22.86 9.76 -7.33
N MET A 105 -23.73 9.86 -8.35
CA MET A 105 -23.35 9.81 -9.75
C MET A 105 -22.20 10.80 -9.92
N ARG A 106 -20.97 10.31 -9.79
CA ARG A 106 -19.79 11.13 -9.88
C ARG A 106 -19.82 11.57 -11.34
N PRO A 107 -19.79 12.87 -11.64
CA PRO A 107 -19.62 13.28 -13.02
C PRO A 107 -18.42 12.49 -13.55
N PRO A 108 -18.52 11.90 -14.75
CA PRO A 108 -17.50 10.99 -15.26
C PRO A 108 -16.16 11.66 -15.07
N ARG A 109 -15.31 11.11 -14.19
CA ARG A 109 -13.97 11.64 -13.95
C ARG A 109 -13.34 11.72 -15.33
N LYS A 110 -13.06 12.94 -15.80
CA LYS A 110 -12.29 13.14 -17.02
C LYS A 110 -11.03 12.31 -16.83
N ARG A 111 -10.90 11.22 -17.59
CA ARG A 111 -9.69 10.40 -17.55
C ARG A 111 -8.53 11.38 -17.72
N PRO A 112 -7.50 11.34 -16.86
CA PRO A 112 -6.34 12.19 -17.08
C PRO A 112 -5.89 11.89 -18.51
N VAL A 113 -5.89 12.92 -19.35
CA VAL A 113 -5.37 12.80 -20.71
C VAL A 113 -3.94 12.35 -20.51
N ARG A 114 -3.66 11.07 -20.85
CA ARG A 114 -2.29 10.55 -20.83
C ARG A 114 -1.53 11.44 -21.80
N ARG A 115 -0.76 12.38 -21.27
CA ARG A 115 0.17 13.17 -22.07
C ARG A 115 1.09 12.13 -22.70
N ARG A 116 1.03 11.98 -24.02
CA ARG A 116 2.00 11.16 -24.75
C ARG A 116 3.38 11.70 -24.36
N PRO A 117 4.35 10.85 -23.99
CA PRO A 117 5.69 11.32 -23.73
C PRO A 117 6.14 12.11 -24.96
N ALA A 118 6.65 13.33 -24.73
CA ALA A 118 7.17 14.14 -25.81
C ALA A 118 8.31 13.37 -26.50
N THR A 119 8.29 13.35 -27.84
CA THR A 119 9.39 12.81 -28.63
C THR A 119 10.68 13.53 -28.22
N ARG A 120 11.72 12.76 -27.88
CA ARG A 120 13.06 13.28 -27.60
C ARG A 120 13.96 12.90 -28.76
N GLU A 121 14.75 13.85 -29.20
CA GLU A 121 15.84 13.62 -30.14
C GLU A 121 17.09 13.25 -29.34
N PHE A 122 17.88 12.32 -29.88
CA PHE A 122 19.12 11.85 -29.28
C PHE A 122 20.19 11.86 -30.36
N ASP A 123 21.39 12.28 -30.01
CA ASP A 123 22.54 12.18 -30.89
C ASP A 123 23.19 10.80 -30.68
N VAL A 124 23.23 9.99 -31.75
CA VAL A 124 23.71 8.61 -31.68
C VAL A 124 24.95 8.43 -32.54
N ILE A 125 26.03 7.95 -31.92
CA ILE A 125 27.26 7.58 -32.62
C ILE A 125 27.26 6.07 -32.88
N ILE A 126 27.19 5.70 -34.17
CA ILE A 126 27.21 4.30 -34.63
C ILE A 126 28.58 3.97 -35.22
N ARG A 127 29.22 2.89 -34.75
CA ARG A 127 30.39 2.30 -35.41
C ARG A 127 29.95 1.12 -36.25
N ARG A 128 30.25 1.16 -37.55
CA ARG A 128 30.03 0.07 -38.51
C ARG A 128 31.37 -0.54 -38.93
N THR A 129 31.55 -1.83 -38.70
CA THR A 129 32.72 -2.60 -39.16
C THR A 129 32.30 -3.53 -40.28
N ALA A 130 32.97 -3.47 -41.43
CA ALA A 130 32.68 -4.31 -42.59
C ALA A 130 33.79 -5.37 -42.77
N THR A 131 33.42 -6.65 -42.69
CA THR A 131 34.34 -7.77 -42.92
C THR A 131 34.03 -8.41 -44.28
N LEU A 132 35.05 -8.56 -45.13
CA LEU A 132 34.94 -9.18 -46.44
C LEU A 132 35.99 -10.29 -46.60
N GLU A 133 35.53 -11.51 -46.85
CA GLU A 133 36.39 -12.64 -47.18
C GLU A 133 36.41 -12.84 -48.70
N THR A 134 37.59 -12.82 -49.31
CA THR A 134 37.74 -13.00 -50.77
C THR A 134 38.77 -14.09 -51.05
N CYS A 135 38.33 -15.14 -51.75
CA CYS A 135 39.20 -16.19 -52.22
C CYS A 135 39.81 -15.80 -53.58
N VAL A 136 41.09 -15.46 -53.60
CA VAL A 136 41.83 -15.18 -54.84
C VAL A 136 42.80 -16.32 -55.13
N ARG A 137 42.73 -16.87 -56.35
CA ARG A 137 43.71 -17.83 -56.83
C ARG A 137 44.81 -17.08 -57.57
N VAL A 138 46.05 -17.18 -57.10
CA VAL A 138 47.21 -16.58 -57.74
C VAL A 138 48.26 -17.65 -58.09
N PRO A 139 48.81 -17.65 -59.31
CA PRO A 139 49.88 -18.58 -59.67
C PRO A 139 51.21 -18.08 -59.10
N ALA A 140 51.79 -18.81 -58.15
CA ALA A 140 53.05 -18.42 -57.51
C ALA A 140 54.00 -19.61 -57.33
N ARG A 141 55.30 -19.34 -57.28
CA ARG A 141 56.33 -20.38 -57.09
C ARG A 141 56.55 -20.77 -55.63
N ASN A 142 56.20 -19.88 -54.70
CA ASN A 142 56.29 -20.10 -53.25
C ASN A 142 55.29 -19.21 -52.48
N GLU A 143 55.11 -19.48 -51.18
CA GLU A 143 54.11 -18.81 -50.35
C GLU A 143 54.36 -17.29 -50.22
N ALA A 144 55.62 -16.87 -50.09
CA ALA A 144 55.98 -15.45 -49.98
C ALA A 144 55.65 -14.66 -51.26
N GLN A 145 55.79 -15.29 -52.44
CA GLN A 145 55.35 -14.72 -53.70
C GLN A 145 53.81 -14.69 -53.77
N ALA A 146 53.13 -15.78 -53.39
CA ALA A 146 51.66 -15.85 -53.37
C ALA A 146 51.02 -14.75 -52.52
N ARG A 147 51.54 -14.50 -51.30
CA ARG A 147 51.04 -13.44 -50.42
C ARG A 147 51.22 -12.04 -51.01
N ARG A 148 52.39 -11.74 -51.59
CA ARG A 148 52.66 -10.44 -52.22
C ARG A 148 51.75 -10.20 -53.43
N GLU A 149 51.58 -11.19 -54.29
CA GLU A 149 50.72 -11.10 -55.47
C GLU A 149 49.24 -11.01 -55.09
N ALA A 150 48.78 -11.79 -54.11
CA ALA A 150 47.42 -11.69 -53.59
C ALA A 150 47.10 -10.28 -53.05
N LEU A 151 48.01 -9.69 -52.26
CA LEU A 151 47.85 -8.33 -51.75
C LEU A 151 47.85 -7.28 -52.88
N ALA A 152 48.70 -7.45 -53.90
CA ALA A 152 48.74 -6.56 -55.05
C ALA A 152 47.45 -6.64 -55.89
N THR A 153 46.87 -7.84 -56.03
CA THR A 153 45.60 -8.06 -56.72
C THR A 153 44.43 -7.43 -55.96
N ILE A 154 44.36 -7.63 -54.63
CA ILE A 154 43.30 -7.04 -53.79
C ILE A 154 43.37 -5.51 -53.82
N ARG A 155 44.57 -4.91 -53.79
CA ARG A 155 44.74 -3.44 -53.88
C ARG A 155 44.23 -2.82 -55.19
N ARG A 156 44.16 -3.61 -56.27
CA ARG A 156 43.70 -3.16 -57.59
C ARG A 156 42.21 -3.41 -57.80
N GLN A 157 41.61 -4.31 -57.03
CA GLN A 157 40.18 -4.58 -57.11
C GLN A 157 39.41 -3.59 -56.21
N PRO A 158 38.31 -3.00 -56.70
CA PRO A 158 37.45 -2.20 -55.85
C PRO A 158 36.78 -3.10 -54.80
N MET A 159 36.70 -2.61 -53.56
CA MET A 159 36.00 -3.33 -52.50
C MET A 159 34.50 -3.30 -52.75
N ASP A 160 33.92 -4.46 -53.06
CA ASP A 160 32.48 -4.62 -53.20
C ASP A 160 31.82 -4.77 -51.82
N LEU A 161 31.31 -3.65 -51.30
CA LEU A 161 30.67 -3.58 -49.98
C LEU A 161 29.32 -4.31 -49.93
N SER A 162 28.73 -4.69 -51.08
CA SER A 162 27.44 -5.41 -51.10
C SER A 162 27.56 -6.84 -50.57
N LYS A 163 28.78 -7.40 -50.56
CA LYS A 163 29.08 -8.76 -50.09
C LYS A 163 29.71 -8.79 -48.70
N ALA A 164 29.94 -7.62 -48.10
CA ALA A 164 30.54 -7.53 -46.77
C ALA A 164 29.51 -7.86 -45.69
N VAL A 165 29.96 -8.55 -44.64
CA VAL A 165 29.18 -8.72 -43.41
C VAL A 165 29.40 -7.48 -42.55
N PHE A 166 28.32 -6.77 -42.24
CA PHE A 166 28.35 -5.57 -41.41
C PHE A 166 28.05 -5.92 -39.96
N HIS A 167 28.90 -5.45 -39.06
CA HIS A 167 28.64 -5.44 -37.63
C HIS A 167 28.49 -4.00 -37.16
N ASP A 168 27.31 -3.70 -36.61
CA ASP A 168 26.95 -2.36 -36.13
C ASP A 168 26.92 -2.37 -34.61
N GLU A 169 27.62 -1.41 -34.01
CA GLU A 169 27.68 -1.21 -32.57
C GLU A 169 27.37 0.25 -32.24
N ILE A 170 26.44 0.47 -31.29
CA ILE A 170 26.13 1.80 -30.77
C ILE A 170 27.19 2.15 -29.73
N LYS A 171 27.98 3.20 -29.98
CA LYS A 171 29.04 3.62 -29.07
C LYS A 171 28.55 4.58 -27.99
N SER A 172 27.62 5.45 -28.33
CA SER A 172 27.02 6.40 -27.39
C SER A 172 25.67 6.89 -27.90
N VAL A 173 24.83 7.28 -26.94
CA VAL A 173 23.55 7.96 -27.13
C VAL A 173 23.57 9.12 -26.14
N GLU A 174 23.58 10.36 -26.63
CA GLU A 174 23.54 11.59 -25.83
C GLU A 174 22.16 12.25 -25.89
#